data_AF-X1SMM0-F1
#
_entry.id   AF-X1SMM0-F1
#
_cell.length_a   1.000
_cell.length_b   1.000
_cell.length_c   1.000
_cell.angle_alpha   90.00
_cell.angle_beta   90.00
_cell.angle_gamma   90.00
#
_symmetry.space_group_name_H-M   'P 1'
#
loop_
_entity.id
_entity.type
_entity.pdbx_description
1 polymer ?
#
loop_
_entity_poly.entity_id
_entity_poly.type
_entity_poly.pdbx_seq_one_letter_code
_entity_poly.pdbx_strand_id
1 'polypeptide(L)'
;IDFSIHIIAIFSESRSVGKPIDIAIEETFLKSGKGILTGGLTTCAAFFALIISSSRGMREVGLVSSSGLLAILIVTFLFLPSLLVLRERRLEKKIAKSKIKTKPVFKDISFKSFGARSKWLSQRHTTTIICAVVVTILLLISAFGISFDHNYMNMEPKGLTSITLQDTILDKFDLSMDYALILIDSVEESREMADKTKNIKSVAIVDDISMYLPSLEEQQKRIPIIQEINQSISTAILKDKLTKAEFDQLLLELKRLEMNIMEIQDMAYIGGQDKVDSKCSEIVGDPDNPQSKNIINEFI
;
A
#
# COMPACT_ATOMS: atom_id res chain seq x y z
N ILE A 1 -1.76 31.07 -3.31
CA ILE A 1 -1.34 31.85 -4.49
C ILE A 1 -2.50 32.73 -4.97
N ASP A 2 -3.67 32.15 -5.19
CA ASP A 2 -4.85 32.84 -5.75
C ASP A 2 -5.28 34.08 -4.95
N PHE A 3 -5.33 33.99 -3.61
CA PHE A 3 -5.63 35.15 -2.75
C PHE A 3 -4.68 36.32 -3.02
N SER A 4 -3.39 36.03 -3.17
CA SER A 4 -2.37 37.04 -3.43
C SER A 4 -2.52 37.64 -4.83
N ILE A 5 -2.87 36.83 -5.84
CA ILE A 5 -3.11 37.31 -7.21
C ILE A 5 -4.25 38.34 -7.21
N HIS A 6 -5.37 38.06 -6.53
CA HIS A 6 -6.50 39.00 -6.47
C HIS A 6 -6.12 40.33 -5.83
N ILE A 7 -5.40 40.31 -4.70
CA ILE A 7 -4.93 41.53 -4.02
C ILE A 7 -3.94 42.30 -4.91
N ILE A 8 -2.95 41.62 -5.49
CA ILE A 8 -1.94 42.26 -6.33
C ILE A 8 -2.56 42.85 -7.59
N ALA A 9 -3.50 42.15 -8.23
CA ALA A 9 -4.13 42.61 -9.46
C ALA A 9 -4.91 43.91 -9.24
N ILE A 10 -5.76 43.97 -8.20
CA ILE A 10 -6.56 45.16 -7.91
C ILE A 10 -5.66 46.30 -7.40
N PHE A 11 -4.70 46.00 -6.53
CA PHE A 11 -3.75 47.02 -6.06
C PHE A 11 -2.95 47.61 -7.22
N SER A 12 -2.46 46.76 -8.13
CA SER A 12 -1.73 47.21 -9.33
C SER A 12 -2.62 47.97 -10.30
N GLU A 13 -3.90 47.59 -10.45
CA GLU A 13 -4.91 48.32 -11.23
C GLU A 13 -5.11 49.73 -10.65
N SER A 14 -5.42 49.85 -9.35
CA SER A 14 -5.60 51.13 -8.68
C SER A 14 -4.36 52.03 -8.76
N ARG A 15 -3.16 51.44 -8.64
CA ARG A 15 -1.89 52.16 -8.81
C ARG A 15 -1.64 52.60 -10.25
N SER A 16 -2.03 51.79 -11.24
CA SER A 16 -1.89 52.15 -12.66
C SER A 16 -2.73 53.37 -13.04
N VAL A 17 -3.89 53.56 -12.39
CA VAL A 17 -4.77 54.73 -12.57
C VAL A 17 -4.21 55.98 -11.84
N GLY A 18 -3.10 55.86 -11.11
CA GLY A 18 -2.42 56.97 -10.43
C GLY A 18 -2.95 57.28 -9.03
N LYS A 19 -3.75 56.39 -8.42
CA LYS A 19 -4.26 56.59 -7.06
C LYS A 19 -3.13 56.50 -6.02
N PRO A 20 -3.11 57.35 -4.97
CA PRO A 20 -2.21 57.24 -3.83
C PRO A 20 -2.18 55.84 -3.19
N ILE A 21 -1.08 55.47 -2.53
CA ILE A 21 -0.85 54.12 -1.98
C ILE A 21 -1.90 53.73 -0.93
N ASP A 22 -2.24 54.66 -0.04
CA ASP A 22 -3.27 54.51 1.00
C ASP A 22 -4.64 54.21 0.40
N ILE A 23 -5.07 55.02 -0.57
CA ILE A 23 -6.35 54.83 -1.27
C ILE A 23 -6.36 53.52 -2.06
N ALA A 24 -5.26 53.16 -2.71
CA ALA A 24 -5.16 51.92 -3.49
C ALA A 24 -5.29 50.65 -2.63
N ILE A 25 -4.75 50.65 -1.41
CA ILE A 25 -4.91 49.53 -0.46
C ILE A 25 -6.34 49.43 0.03
N GLU A 26 -6.92 50.56 0.45
CA GLU A 26 -8.29 50.60 0.96
C GLU A 26 -9.26 50.06 -0.09
N GLU A 27 -9.17 50.54 -1.33
CA GLU A 27 -10.00 50.07 -2.45
C GLU A 27 -9.79 48.58 -2.73
N THR A 28 -8.56 48.08 -2.62
CA THR A 28 -8.26 46.65 -2.81
C THR A 28 -9.03 45.78 -1.82
N PHE A 29 -9.01 46.15 -0.54
CA PHE A 29 -9.73 45.42 0.50
C PHE A 29 -11.24 45.58 0.41
N LEU A 30 -11.75 46.76 0.05
CA LEU A 30 -13.18 46.97 -0.16
C LEU A 30 -13.73 46.15 -1.34
N LYS A 31 -12.96 46.05 -2.43
CA LYS A 31 -13.38 45.36 -3.66
C LYS A 31 -13.23 43.84 -3.59
N SER A 32 -12.15 43.33 -2.98
CA SER A 32 -11.85 41.88 -2.98
C SER A 32 -11.77 41.21 -1.62
N GLY A 33 -11.58 41.97 -0.53
CA GLY A 33 -11.31 41.40 0.80
C GLY A 33 -12.43 40.46 1.26
N LYS A 34 -13.70 40.87 1.09
CA LYS A 34 -14.86 40.02 1.44
C LYS A 34 -14.87 38.72 0.64
N GLY A 35 -14.70 38.79 -0.68
CA GLY A 35 -14.70 37.61 -1.55
C GLY A 35 -13.57 36.63 -1.25
N ILE A 36 -12.37 37.16 -0.97
CA ILE A 36 -11.21 36.34 -0.61
C ILE A 36 -11.42 35.66 0.75
N LEU A 37 -11.95 36.38 1.75
CA LEU A 37 -12.26 35.79 3.06
C LEU A 37 -13.32 34.70 2.95
N THR A 38 -14.42 34.95 2.25
CA THR A 38 -15.50 33.96 2.09
C THR A 38 -15.02 32.73 1.31
N GLY A 39 -14.29 32.92 0.22
CA GLY A 39 -13.72 31.82 -0.57
C GLY A 39 -12.67 31.02 0.20
N GLY A 40 -11.81 31.71 0.95
CA GLY A 40 -10.80 31.06 1.78
C GLY A 40 -11.40 30.24 2.92
N LEU A 41 -12.36 30.81 3.66
CA LEU A 41 -13.01 30.12 4.78
C LEU A 41 -13.86 28.94 4.32
N THR A 42 -14.59 29.06 3.21
CA THR A 42 -15.37 27.94 2.66
C THR A 42 -14.48 26.79 2.20
N THR A 43 -13.34 27.11 1.56
CA THR A 43 -12.34 26.09 1.19
C THR A 43 -11.73 25.44 2.44
N CYS A 44 -11.42 26.22 3.48
CA CYS A 44 -10.96 25.66 4.75
C CYS A 44 -12.00 24.71 5.35
N ALA A 45 -13.28 25.08 5.34
CA ALA A 45 -14.37 24.25 5.83
C ALA A 45 -14.50 22.93 5.06
N ALA A 46 -14.33 22.96 3.74
CA ALA A 46 -14.33 21.75 2.91
C ALA A 46 -13.19 20.78 3.29
N PHE A 47 -11.97 21.30 3.52
CA PHE A 47 -10.87 20.46 4.00
C PHE A 47 -11.05 19.99 5.45
N PHE A 48 -11.62 20.82 6.33
CA PHE A 48 -11.97 20.40 7.69
C PHE A 48 -13.01 19.29 7.72
N ALA A 49 -13.92 19.22 6.73
CA ALA A 49 -14.88 18.12 6.64
C ALA A 49 -14.20 16.74 6.50
N LEU A 50 -12.98 16.68 5.93
CA LEU A 50 -12.21 15.43 5.83
C LEU A 50 -11.81 14.86 7.20
N ILE A 51 -11.81 15.66 8.26
CA ILE A 51 -11.51 15.20 9.64
C ILE A 51 -12.58 14.23 10.16
N ILE A 52 -13.80 14.25 9.60
CA ILE A 52 -14.88 13.34 9.98
C ILE A 52 -14.62 11.91 9.44
N SER A 53 -13.70 11.74 8.49
CA SER A 53 -13.37 10.43 7.92
C SER A 53 -12.81 9.46 8.95
N SER A 54 -13.15 8.16 8.85
CA SER A 54 -12.55 7.10 9.67
C SER A 54 -11.10 6.79 9.26
N SER A 55 -10.71 7.14 8.03
CA SER A 55 -9.35 6.95 7.54
C SER A 55 -8.40 7.98 8.16
N ARG A 56 -7.40 7.49 8.88
CA ARG A 56 -6.36 8.33 9.48
C ARG A 56 -5.67 9.23 8.45
N GLY A 57 -5.35 8.70 7.27
CA GLY A 57 -4.71 9.47 6.20
C GLY A 57 -5.56 10.66 5.76
N MET A 58 -6.86 10.48 5.60
CA MET A 58 -7.78 11.57 5.22
C MET A 58 -7.92 12.62 6.32
N ARG A 59 -7.96 12.20 7.59
CA ARG A 59 -8.00 13.12 8.74
C ARG A 59 -6.77 14.02 8.80
N GLU A 60 -5.59 13.43 8.63
CA GLU A 60 -4.32 14.16 8.65
C GLU A 60 -4.21 15.15 7.48
N VAL A 61 -4.58 14.72 6.26
CA VAL A 61 -4.64 15.61 5.09
C VAL A 61 -5.59 16.77 5.30
N GLY A 62 -6.78 16.50 5.85
CA GLY A 62 -7.77 17.54 6.17
C GLY A 62 -7.23 18.59 7.13
N LEU A 63 -6.64 18.16 8.24
CA LEU A 63 -6.12 19.03 9.29
C LEU A 63 -4.92 19.88 8.84
N VAL A 64 -3.96 19.26 8.13
CA VAL A 64 -2.78 19.99 7.62
C VAL A 64 -3.17 20.99 6.55
N SER A 65 -4.03 20.58 5.60
CA SER A 65 -4.42 21.44 4.48
C SER A 65 -5.26 22.64 4.95
N SER A 66 -6.22 22.43 5.86
CA SER A 66 -7.08 23.51 6.35
C SER A 66 -6.32 24.51 7.24
N SER A 67 -5.48 24.03 8.15
CA SER A 67 -4.64 24.89 9.00
C SER A 67 -3.62 25.68 8.17
N GLY A 68 -2.99 25.05 7.18
CA GLY A 68 -2.12 25.70 6.21
C GLY A 68 -2.85 26.78 5.41
N LEU A 69 -4.07 26.50 4.94
CA LEU A 69 -4.86 27.47 4.18
C LEU A 69 -5.30 28.67 5.03
N LEU A 70 -5.70 28.45 6.29
CA LEU A 70 -5.98 29.52 7.24
C LEU A 70 -4.75 30.40 7.51
N ALA A 71 -3.58 29.78 7.72
CA ALA A 71 -2.33 30.51 7.91
C ALA A 71 -1.98 31.34 6.67
N ILE A 72 -2.12 30.78 5.47
CA ILE A 72 -1.89 31.50 4.20
C ILE A 72 -2.87 32.67 4.04
N LEU A 73 -4.15 32.49 4.41
CA LEU A 73 -5.14 33.55 4.38
C LEU A 73 -4.73 34.72 5.29
N ILE A 74 -4.35 34.43 6.54
CA ILE A 74 -3.89 35.43 7.51
C ILE A 74 -2.64 36.16 6.99
N VAL A 75 -1.62 35.42 6.54
CA VAL A 75 -0.38 35.99 6.00
C VAL A 75 -0.67 36.86 4.77
N THR A 76 -1.61 36.45 3.92
CA THR A 76 -1.99 37.22 2.72
C THR A 76 -2.68 38.54 3.09
N PHE A 77 -3.46 38.59 4.16
CA PHE A 77 -4.11 39.84 4.59
C PHE A 77 -3.17 40.77 5.38
N LEU A 78 -2.23 40.22 6.15
CA LEU A 78 -1.35 41.03 7.01
C LEU A 78 -0.02 41.39 6.33
N PHE A 79 0.64 40.40 5.74
CA PHE A 79 2.02 40.54 5.27
C PHE A 79 2.09 41.08 3.84
N LEU A 80 1.21 40.63 2.95
CA LEU A 80 1.25 41.02 1.54
C LEU A 80 1.04 42.53 1.31
N PRO A 81 0.04 43.21 1.92
CA PRO A 81 -0.15 44.64 1.71
C PRO A 81 1.05 45.44 2.23
N SER A 82 1.60 45.03 3.37
CA SER A 82 2.80 45.65 3.95
C SER A 82 4.00 45.56 3.01
N LEU A 83 4.20 44.41 2.36
CA LEU A 83 5.24 44.23 1.35
C LEU A 83 4.97 45.06 0.07
N LEU A 84 3.71 45.13 -0.38
CA LEU A 84 3.32 45.93 -1.53
C LEU A 84 3.57 47.42 -1.31
N VAL A 85 3.21 47.95 -0.13
CA VAL A 85 3.51 49.33 0.29
C VAL A 85 5.00 49.58 0.31
N LEU A 86 5.77 48.69 0.92
CA LEU A 86 7.22 48.83 1.01
C LEU A 86 7.86 48.87 -0.38
N ARG A 87 7.43 47.97 -1.27
CA ARG A 87 7.87 47.94 -2.67
C ARG A 87 7.56 49.26 -3.37
N GLU A 88 6.33 49.74 -3.27
CA GLU A 88 5.87 50.92 -3.99
C GLU A 88 6.53 52.20 -3.46
N ARG A 89 6.68 52.35 -2.14
CA ARG A 89 7.43 53.47 -1.53
C ARG A 89 8.89 53.47 -1.96
N ARG A 90 9.52 52.29 -2.11
CA ARG A 90 10.90 52.18 -2.64
C ARG A 90 10.96 52.59 -4.10
N LEU A 91 9.95 52.22 -4.90
CA LEU A 91 9.83 52.58 -6.31
C LEU A 91 9.67 54.10 -6.47
N GLU A 92 8.74 54.71 -5.73
CA GLU A 92 8.51 56.17 -5.72
C GLU A 92 9.77 56.93 -5.33
N LYS A 93 10.50 56.48 -4.28
CA LYS A 93 11.79 57.08 -3.89
C LYS A 93 12.86 56.96 -4.99
N LYS A 94 12.92 55.84 -5.71
CA LYS A 94 13.85 55.65 -6.84
C LYS A 94 13.49 56.55 -8.02
N ILE A 95 12.20 56.65 -8.35
CA ILE A 95 11.71 57.52 -9.43
C ILE A 95 11.94 58.99 -9.07
N ALA A 96 11.68 59.40 -7.83
CA ALA A 96 11.94 60.78 -7.39
C ALA A 96 13.43 61.16 -7.44
N LYS A 97 14.35 60.20 -7.21
CA LYS A 97 15.80 60.41 -7.33
C LYS A 97 16.31 60.35 -8.78
N SER A 98 15.60 59.64 -9.66
CA SER A 98 15.91 59.56 -11.08
C SER A 98 15.29 60.75 -11.81
N LYS A 99 16.07 61.57 -12.52
CA LYS A 99 15.53 62.67 -13.35
C LYS A 99 14.66 62.19 -14.54
N ILE A 100 14.42 60.87 -14.65
CA ILE A 100 13.65 60.25 -15.71
C ILE A 100 12.18 60.16 -15.29
N LYS A 101 11.33 61.03 -15.85
CA LYS A 101 9.86 60.92 -15.81
C LYS A 101 9.39 59.77 -16.71
N THR A 102 9.64 58.53 -16.32
CA THR A 102 8.99 57.38 -16.98
C THR A 102 7.56 57.28 -16.47
N LYS A 103 6.59 57.56 -17.36
CA LYS A 103 5.19 57.22 -17.09
C LYS A 103 5.11 55.69 -16.92
N PRO A 104 4.34 55.18 -15.95
CA PRO A 104 4.14 53.74 -15.83
C PRO A 104 3.60 53.22 -17.17
N VAL A 105 4.35 52.31 -17.78
CA VAL A 105 3.97 51.70 -19.06
C VAL A 105 2.80 50.77 -18.77
N PHE A 106 1.61 51.15 -19.19
CA PHE A 106 0.45 50.27 -19.25
C PHE A 106 0.78 49.13 -20.20
N LYS A 107 1.11 47.96 -19.67
CA LYS A 107 1.01 46.73 -20.45
C LYS A 107 -0.47 46.39 -20.49
N ASP A 108 -1.12 46.73 -21.59
CA ASP A 108 -2.45 46.21 -21.89
C ASP A 108 -2.34 44.67 -21.97
N ILE A 109 -2.92 43.99 -20.98
CA ILE A 109 -3.00 42.53 -20.93
C ILE A 109 -4.32 42.05 -21.56
N SER A 110 -4.96 42.88 -22.40
CA SER A 110 -6.21 42.50 -23.05
C SER A 110 -6.01 41.30 -23.99
N PHE A 111 -6.62 40.18 -23.63
CA PHE A 111 -6.68 39.00 -24.47
C PHE A 111 -7.72 39.22 -25.58
N LYS A 112 -7.39 40.01 -26.61
CA LYS A 112 -8.29 40.37 -27.73
C LYS A 112 -8.96 39.13 -28.36
N SER A 113 -8.22 38.05 -28.54
CA SER A 113 -8.74 36.78 -29.07
C SER A 113 -9.75 36.10 -28.14
N PHE A 114 -9.58 36.23 -26.82
CA PHE A 114 -10.51 35.67 -25.83
C PHE A 114 -11.79 36.51 -25.75
N GLY A 115 -11.67 37.84 -25.83
CA GLY A 115 -12.80 38.77 -25.89
C GLY A 115 -13.70 38.54 -27.12
N ALA A 116 -13.12 38.31 -28.30
CA ALA A 116 -13.88 38.02 -29.51
C ALA A 116 -14.70 36.71 -29.41
N ARG A 117 -14.09 35.65 -28.84
CA ARG A 117 -14.76 34.35 -28.63
C ARG A 117 -15.84 34.43 -27.55
N SER A 118 -15.58 35.13 -26.46
CA SER A 118 -16.56 35.37 -25.39
C SER A 118 -17.78 36.15 -25.91
N LYS A 119 -17.56 37.17 -26.76
CA LYS A 119 -18.63 37.95 -27.39
C LYS A 119 -19.53 37.08 -28.28
N TRP A 120 -18.93 36.21 -29.09
CA TRP A 120 -19.68 35.25 -29.93
C TRP A 120 -20.53 34.29 -29.09
N LEU A 121 -19.97 33.78 -27.99
CA LEU A 121 -20.67 32.86 -27.08
C LEU A 121 -21.82 33.54 -26.32
N SER A 122 -21.61 34.79 -25.91
CA SER A 122 -22.62 35.62 -25.23
C SER A 122 -23.78 36.02 -26.16
N GLN A 123 -23.48 36.34 -27.42
CA GLN A 123 -24.51 36.65 -28.42
C GLN A 123 -25.45 35.48 -28.71
N ARG A 124 -25.00 34.24 -28.48
CA ARG A 124 -25.80 33.02 -28.66
C ARG A 124 -26.09 32.29 -27.35
N HIS A 125 -26.35 33.04 -26.27
CA HIS A 125 -26.53 32.52 -24.91
C HIS A 125 -27.51 31.34 -24.79
N THR A 126 -28.63 31.32 -25.51
CA THR A 126 -29.58 30.20 -25.50
C THR A 126 -28.95 28.90 -25.98
N THR A 127 -28.24 28.93 -27.10
CA THR A 127 -27.54 27.75 -27.64
C THR A 127 -26.39 27.31 -26.72
N THR A 128 -25.68 28.26 -26.12
CA THR A 128 -24.61 27.98 -25.15
C THR A 128 -25.17 27.27 -23.91
N ILE A 129 -26.29 27.73 -23.37
CA ILE A 129 -26.95 27.11 -22.21
C ILE A 129 -27.47 25.72 -22.57
N ILE A 130 -28.16 25.56 -23.70
CA ILE A 130 -28.65 24.25 -24.15
C ILE A 130 -27.49 23.27 -24.31
N CYS A 131 -26.40 23.69 -24.96
CA CYS A 131 -25.22 22.86 -25.13
C CYS A 131 -24.61 22.46 -23.78
N ALA A 132 -24.46 23.41 -22.85
CA ALA A 132 -23.96 23.13 -21.50
C ALA A 132 -24.85 22.13 -20.74
N VAL A 133 -26.17 22.26 -20.84
CA VAL A 133 -27.12 21.32 -20.22
C VAL A 133 -27.01 19.94 -20.86
N VAL A 134 -26.95 19.85 -22.18
CA VAL A 134 -26.80 18.57 -22.90
C VAL A 134 -25.50 17.88 -22.50
N VAL A 135 -24.37 18.60 -22.48
CA VAL A 135 -23.08 18.05 -22.04
C VAL A 135 -23.14 17.59 -20.58
N THR A 136 -23.79 18.37 -19.71
CA THR A 136 -23.96 18.01 -18.29
C THR A 136 -24.79 16.72 -18.14
N ILE A 137 -25.87 16.58 -18.91
CA ILE A 137 -26.70 15.36 -18.91
C ILE A 137 -25.90 14.16 -19.41
N LEU A 138 -25.12 14.32 -20.49
CA LEU A 138 -24.26 13.25 -21.01
C LEU A 138 -23.22 12.81 -19.97
N LEU A 139 -22.59 13.74 -19.26
CA LEU A 139 -21.64 13.42 -18.19
C LEU A 139 -22.32 12.75 -16.99
N LEU A 140 -23.54 13.15 -16.63
CA LEU A 140 -24.34 12.49 -15.59
C LEU A 140 -24.70 11.06 -15.99
N ILE A 141 -25.06 10.82 -17.25
CA ILE A 141 -25.30 9.46 -17.76
C ILE A 141 -24.01 8.63 -17.66
N SER A 142 -22.86 9.19 -18.04
CA SER A 142 -21.57 8.51 -17.92
C SER A 142 -21.19 8.19 -16.48
N ALA A 143 -21.63 9.00 -15.50
CA ALA A 143 -21.32 8.78 -14.09
C ALA A 143 -21.95 7.49 -13.53
N PHE A 144 -23.07 7.02 -14.11
CA PHE A 144 -23.67 5.73 -13.72
C PHE A 144 -22.82 4.51 -14.11
N GLY A 145 -21.82 4.68 -14.97
CA GLY A 145 -20.88 3.61 -15.35
C GLY A 145 -19.66 3.49 -14.45
N ILE A 146 -19.52 4.30 -13.40
CA ILE A 146 -18.35 4.28 -12.52
C ILE A 146 -18.44 3.10 -11.54
N SER A 147 -17.45 2.20 -11.58
CA SER A 147 -17.30 1.09 -10.64
C SER A 147 -16.26 1.40 -9.56
N PHE A 148 -16.38 0.75 -8.41
CA PHE A 148 -15.39 0.83 -7.33
C PHE A 148 -14.34 -0.27 -7.49
N ASP A 149 -13.07 0.08 -7.34
CA ASP A 149 -11.96 -0.89 -7.32
C ASP A 149 -11.69 -1.31 -5.87
N HIS A 150 -11.88 -2.59 -5.58
CA HIS A 150 -11.67 -3.14 -4.24
C HIS A 150 -10.23 -3.64 -4.02
N ASN A 151 -9.42 -3.75 -5.08
CA ASN A 151 -8.06 -4.21 -4.97
C ASN A 151 -7.11 -3.04 -4.76
N TYR A 152 -6.63 -2.86 -3.52
CA TYR A 152 -5.69 -1.80 -3.17
C TYR A 152 -4.37 -1.89 -3.94
N MET A 153 -3.96 -3.08 -4.39
CA MET A 153 -2.73 -3.26 -5.16
C MET A 153 -2.77 -2.54 -6.50
N ASN A 154 -3.97 -2.29 -7.05
CA ASN A 154 -4.11 -1.51 -8.29
C ASN A 154 -3.72 -0.03 -8.12
N MET A 155 -3.66 0.46 -6.87
CA MET A 155 -3.20 1.82 -6.57
C MET A 155 -1.67 1.93 -6.55
N GLU A 156 -0.97 0.81 -6.44
CA GLU A 156 0.48 0.79 -6.45
C GLU A 156 1.05 1.07 -7.86
N PRO A 157 2.27 1.62 -7.96
CA PRO A 157 2.94 1.82 -9.24
C PRO A 157 3.11 0.51 -10.03
N LYS A 158 2.74 0.54 -11.31
CA LYS A 158 2.93 -0.60 -12.21
C LYS A 158 4.42 -0.86 -12.43
N GLY A 159 4.82 -2.13 -12.41
CA GLY A 159 6.19 -2.59 -12.69
C GLY A 159 7.08 -2.81 -11.46
N LEU A 160 6.52 -2.74 -10.25
CA LEU A 160 7.24 -3.13 -9.04
C LEU A 160 7.48 -4.64 -9.01
N THR A 161 8.75 -5.05 -8.90
CA THR A 161 9.15 -6.46 -8.85
C THR A 161 8.43 -7.23 -7.73
N SER A 162 8.19 -6.60 -6.58
CA SER A 162 7.49 -7.20 -5.45
C SER A 162 6.06 -7.64 -5.80
N ILE A 163 5.31 -6.80 -6.51
CA ILE A 163 3.92 -7.10 -6.93
C ILE A 163 3.94 -8.21 -7.98
N THR A 164 4.83 -8.11 -8.97
CA THR A 164 4.93 -9.16 -10.00
C THR A 164 5.35 -10.51 -9.42
N LEU A 165 6.21 -10.52 -8.40
CA LEU A 165 6.62 -11.76 -7.73
C LEU A 165 5.46 -12.34 -6.91
N GLN A 166 4.64 -11.51 -6.26
CA GLN A 166 3.44 -11.96 -5.57
C GLN A 166 2.46 -12.63 -6.55
N ASP A 167 2.19 -12.01 -7.70
CA ASP A 167 1.35 -12.61 -8.75
C ASP A 167 1.95 -13.93 -9.27
N THR A 168 3.28 -13.96 -9.45
CA THR A 168 3.99 -15.17 -9.88
C THR A 168 3.89 -16.30 -8.87
N ILE A 169 3.95 -16.01 -7.56
CA ILE A 169 3.81 -17.01 -6.51
C ILE A 169 2.42 -17.64 -6.55
N LEU A 170 1.38 -16.81 -6.67
CA LEU A 170 0.00 -17.27 -6.80
C LEU A 170 -0.17 -18.15 -8.05
N ASP A 171 0.28 -17.68 -9.22
CA ASP A 171 0.12 -18.40 -10.49
C ASP A 171 0.93 -19.71 -10.58
N LYS A 172 2.11 -19.78 -9.93
CA LYS A 172 3.02 -20.92 -10.03
C LYS A 172 2.86 -21.95 -8.93
N PHE A 173 2.49 -21.52 -7.73
CA PHE A 173 2.41 -22.39 -6.56
C PHE A 173 0.98 -22.54 -6.03
N ASP A 174 0.00 -21.86 -6.62
CA ASP A 174 -1.40 -21.81 -6.14
C ASP A 174 -1.49 -21.34 -4.68
N LEU A 175 -0.53 -20.49 -4.29
CA LEU A 175 -0.36 -19.95 -2.94
C LEU A 175 -0.75 -18.48 -2.91
N SER A 176 -1.87 -18.18 -2.26
CA SER A 176 -2.21 -16.79 -1.93
C SER A 176 -1.42 -16.32 -0.71
N MET A 177 -0.85 -15.13 -0.82
CA MET A 177 -0.26 -14.42 0.32
C MET A 177 -1.34 -13.81 1.23
N ASP A 178 -2.61 -13.85 0.83
CA ASP A 178 -3.73 -13.43 1.65
C ASP A 178 -4.15 -14.57 2.58
N TYR A 179 -3.97 -14.37 3.89
CA TYR A 179 -4.35 -15.32 4.92
C TYR A 179 -5.23 -14.67 5.98
N ALA A 180 -6.08 -15.48 6.61
CA ALA A 180 -6.84 -15.10 7.79
C ALA A 180 -6.23 -15.79 9.01
N LEU A 181 -5.95 -15.02 10.07
CA LEU A 181 -5.49 -15.57 11.35
C LEU A 181 -6.68 -15.70 12.30
N ILE A 182 -6.88 -16.91 12.82
CA ILE A 182 -7.86 -17.21 13.86
C ILE A 182 -7.08 -17.50 15.14
N LEU A 183 -7.33 -16.72 16.18
CA LEU A 183 -6.69 -16.89 17.50
C LEU A 183 -7.58 -17.75 18.38
N ILE A 184 -6.99 -18.79 18.99
CA ILE A 184 -7.69 -19.82 19.76
C ILE A 184 -6.85 -20.14 21.00
N ASP A 185 -7.52 -20.41 22.14
CA ASP A 185 -6.86 -20.57 23.44
C ASP A 185 -6.46 -22.02 23.76
N SER A 186 -6.99 -23.01 23.03
CA SER A 186 -6.74 -24.45 23.24
C SER A 186 -6.37 -25.18 21.95
N VAL A 187 -5.50 -26.19 22.07
CA VAL A 187 -5.11 -27.05 20.93
C VAL A 187 -6.28 -27.87 20.41
N GLU A 188 -7.17 -28.33 21.28
CA GLU A 188 -8.36 -29.09 20.93
C GLU A 188 -9.34 -28.23 20.11
N GLU A 189 -9.59 -27.00 20.55
CA GLU A 189 -10.43 -26.05 19.82
C GLU A 189 -9.78 -25.65 18.48
N SER A 190 -8.45 -25.51 18.45
CA SER A 190 -7.68 -25.27 17.22
C SER A 190 -7.89 -26.39 16.21
N ARG A 191 -7.83 -27.65 16.66
CA ARG A 191 -8.07 -28.82 15.80
C ARG A 191 -9.48 -28.80 15.21
N GLU A 192 -10.49 -28.58 16.05
CA GLU A 192 -11.89 -28.54 15.61
C GLU A 192 -12.11 -27.41 14.59
N MET A 193 -11.56 -26.22 14.83
CA MET A 193 -11.67 -25.10 13.91
C MET A 193 -10.93 -25.36 12.60
N ALA A 194 -9.73 -25.94 12.67
CA ALA A 194 -8.96 -26.30 11.49
C ALA A 194 -9.72 -27.29 10.60
N ASP A 195 -10.32 -28.32 11.19
CA ASP A 195 -11.10 -29.32 10.44
C ASP A 195 -12.36 -28.72 9.81
N LYS A 196 -13.05 -27.80 10.50
CA LYS A 196 -14.18 -27.04 9.90
C LYS A 196 -13.71 -26.18 8.73
N THR A 197 -12.58 -25.52 8.87
CA THR A 197 -12.06 -24.55 7.88
C THR A 197 -11.51 -25.24 6.63
N LYS A 198 -10.87 -26.40 6.78
CA LYS A 198 -10.39 -27.23 5.65
C LYS A 198 -11.50 -27.64 4.69
N ASN A 199 -12.75 -27.72 5.17
CA ASN A 199 -13.90 -28.10 4.36
C ASN A 199 -14.51 -26.93 3.56
N ILE A 200 -14.01 -25.71 3.73
CA ILE A 200 -14.49 -24.52 3.01
C ILE A 200 -13.81 -24.45 1.64
N LYS A 201 -14.60 -24.44 0.56
CA LYS A 201 -14.09 -24.46 -0.84
C LYS A 201 -13.16 -23.30 -1.21
N SER A 202 -13.28 -22.15 -0.53
CA SER A 202 -12.45 -20.97 -0.79
C SER A 202 -11.13 -20.99 -0.03
N VAL A 203 -10.89 -22.00 0.80
CA VAL A 203 -9.67 -22.12 1.61
C VAL A 203 -8.76 -23.15 0.95
N ALA A 204 -7.56 -22.73 0.55
CA ALA A 204 -6.58 -23.61 -0.04
C ALA A 204 -5.81 -24.41 1.02
N ILE A 205 -5.33 -23.74 2.06
CA ILE A 205 -4.46 -24.32 3.10
C ILE A 205 -4.93 -23.85 4.48
N VAL A 206 -4.84 -24.74 5.47
CA VAL A 206 -5.10 -24.46 6.88
C VAL A 206 -3.97 -25.04 7.69
N ASP A 207 -3.17 -24.18 8.31
CA ASP A 207 -2.09 -24.58 9.20
C ASP A 207 -2.48 -24.32 10.65
N ASP A 208 -2.25 -25.31 11.52
CA ASP A 208 -2.59 -25.22 12.93
C ASP A 208 -1.64 -26.05 13.80
N ILE A 209 -1.58 -25.73 15.10
CA ILE A 209 -0.61 -26.36 16.02
C ILE A 209 -0.90 -27.86 16.24
N SER A 210 -2.14 -28.30 16.03
CA SER A 210 -2.58 -29.68 16.22
C SER A 210 -2.00 -30.66 15.20
N MET A 211 -1.39 -30.15 14.12
CA MET A 211 -0.59 -30.95 13.18
C MET A 211 0.69 -31.50 13.82
N TYR A 212 1.24 -30.79 14.81
CA TYR A 212 2.48 -31.17 15.48
C TYR A 212 2.25 -31.89 16.81
N LEU A 213 1.04 -31.78 17.37
CA LEU A 213 0.66 -32.45 18.61
C LEU A 213 -0.48 -33.44 18.32
N PRO A 214 -0.23 -34.77 18.27
CA PRO A 214 -1.29 -35.75 18.03
C PRO A 214 -2.36 -35.70 19.13
N SER A 215 -3.57 -36.14 18.81
CA SER A 215 -4.69 -36.15 19.76
C SER A 215 -4.40 -37.06 20.96
N LEU A 216 -5.06 -36.83 22.11
CA LEU A 216 -4.91 -37.69 23.28
C LEU A 216 -5.20 -39.16 22.98
N GLU A 217 -6.19 -39.44 22.11
CA GLU A 217 -6.52 -40.80 21.69
C GLU A 217 -5.38 -41.44 20.89
N GLU A 218 -4.78 -40.70 19.94
CA GLU A 218 -3.63 -41.18 19.18
C GLU A 218 -2.40 -41.38 20.07
N GLN A 219 -2.17 -40.48 21.02
CA GLN A 219 -1.10 -40.61 22.00
C GLN A 219 -1.29 -41.91 22.80
N GLN A 220 -2.50 -42.16 23.32
CA GLN A 220 -2.82 -43.39 24.06
C GLN A 220 -2.64 -44.65 23.22
N LYS A 221 -2.96 -44.62 21.92
CA LYS A 221 -2.72 -45.75 21.00
C LYS A 221 -1.23 -45.97 20.71
N ARG A 222 -0.44 -44.90 20.63
CA ARG A 222 1.00 -44.97 20.31
C ARG A 222 1.88 -45.29 21.52
N ILE A 223 1.49 -44.89 22.73
CA ILE A 223 2.21 -45.18 23.98
C ILE A 223 2.60 -46.65 24.15
N PRO A 224 1.70 -47.65 24.02
CA PRO A 224 2.07 -49.05 24.21
C PRO A 224 3.08 -49.53 23.16
N ILE A 225 2.98 -49.06 21.91
CA ILE A 225 3.92 -49.39 20.83
C ILE A 225 5.30 -48.84 21.16
N ILE A 226 5.38 -47.58 21.61
CA ILE A 226 6.65 -46.96 22.00
C ILE A 226 7.26 -47.71 23.20
N GLN A 227 6.43 -48.14 24.15
CA GLN A 227 6.88 -48.95 25.29
C GLN A 227 7.41 -50.32 24.85
N GLU A 228 6.73 -50.98 23.91
CA GLU A 228 7.16 -52.26 23.33
C GLU A 228 8.50 -52.12 22.59
N ILE A 229 8.66 -51.08 21.78
CA ILE A 229 9.92 -50.76 21.09
C ILE A 229 11.03 -50.55 22.12
N ASN A 230 10.80 -49.73 23.14
CA ASN A 230 11.78 -49.48 24.19
C ASN A 230 12.13 -50.75 24.99
N GLN A 231 11.14 -51.60 25.28
CA GLN A 231 11.38 -52.87 25.96
C GLN A 231 12.19 -53.82 25.07
N SER A 232 11.85 -53.92 23.79
CA SER A 232 12.59 -54.74 22.82
C SER A 232 14.04 -54.29 22.68
N ILE A 233 14.29 -52.98 22.63
CA ILE A 233 15.64 -52.42 22.59
C ILE A 233 16.41 -52.71 23.89
N SER A 234 15.79 -52.49 25.05
CA SER A 234 16.47 -52.65 26.35
C SER A 234 16.71 -54.12 26.74
N THR A 235 15.88 -55.04 26.26
CA THR A 235 16.01 -56.49 26.52
C THR A 235 16.75 -57.23 25.42
N ALA A 236 17.16 -56.54 24.35
CA ALA A 236 17.95 -57.14 23.28
C ALA A 236 19.29 -57.64 23.83
N ILE A 237 19.48 -58.96 23.80
CA ILE A 237 20.76 -59.58 24.14
C ILE A 237 21.67 -59.44 22.93
N LEU A 238 22.72 -58.63 23.07
CA LEU A 238 23.78 -58.51 22.08
C LEU A 238 24.55 -59.84 22.03
N LYS A 239 24.45 -60.57 20.92
CA LYS A 239 25.24 -61.78 20.67
C LYS A 239 26.58 -61.40 20.04
N ASP A 240 27.68 -61.88 20.61
CA ASP A 240 29.03 -61.66 20.06
C ASP A 240 29.31 -62.42 18.76
N LYS A 241 28.49 -63.42 18.40
CA LYS A 241 28.65 -64.24 17.20
C LYS A 241 27.31 -64.49 16.52
N LEU A 242 27.20 -64.08 15.26
CA LEU A 242 26.06 -64.35 14.39
C LEU A 242 26.28 -65.65 13.61
N THR A 243 25.25 -66.46 13.49
CA THR A 243 25.23 -67.54 12.50
C THR A 243 25.11 -66.95 11.08
N LYS A 244 25.49 -67.71 10.05
CA LYS A 244 25.41 -67.24 8.65
C LYS A 244 24.00 -66.78 8.27
N ALA A 245 22.96 -67.52 8.70
CA ALA A 245 21.57 -67.16 8.43
C ALA A 245 21.14 -65.88 9.16
N GLU A 246 21.55 -65.68 10.41
CA GLU A 246 21.27 -64.44 11.17
C GLU A 246 22.01 -63.24 10.56
N PHE A 247 23.23 -63.44 10.05
CA PHE A 247 23.98 -62.41 9.34
C PHE A 247 23.31 -62.02 8.03
N ASP A 248 22.88 -63.00 7.23
CA ASP A 248 22.14 -62.75 5.98
C ASP A 248 20.81 -62.01 6.27
N GLN A 249 20.14 -62.33 7.38
CA GLN A 249 18.93 -61.64 7.82
C GLN A 249 19.21 -60.21 8.28
N LEU A 250 20.29 -59.98 9.04
CA LEU A 250 20.72 -58.64 9.43
C LEU A 250 21.02 -57.77 8.20
N LEU A 251 21.70 -58.33 7.20
CA LEU A 251 22.02 -57.65 5.95
C LEU A 251 20.75 -57.27 5.18
N LEU A 252 19.72 -58.12 5.21
CA LEU A 252 18.41 -57.84 4.61
C LEU A 252 17.68 -56.71 5.34
N GLU A 253 17.69 -56.70 6.67
CA GLU A 253 17.09 -55.61 7.46
C GLU A 253 17.85 -54.28 7.32
N LEU A 254 19.20 -54.31 7.20
CA LEU A 254 19.99 -53.11 6.91
C LEU A 254 19.63 -52.51 5.55
N LYS A 255 19.47 -53.33 4.50
CA LYS A 255 18.99 -52.88 3.19
C LYS A 255 17.58 -52.32 3.26
N ARG A 256 16.70 -52.93 4.06
CA ARG A 256 15.33 -52.44 4.26
C ARG A 256 15.32 -51.08 4.96
N LEU A 257 16.15 -50.90 5.99
CA LEU A 257 16.33 -49.61 6.66
C LEU A 257 16.84 -48.55 5.68
N GLU A 258 17.82 -48.90 4.84
CA GLU A 258 18.34 -48.04 3.80
C GLU A 258 17.24 -47.55 2.86
N MET A 259 16.45 -48.47 2.30
CA MET A 259 15.32 -48.13 1.41
C MET A 259 14.28 -47.23 2.08
N ASN A 260 13.96 -47.50 3.36
CA ASN A 260 13.00 -46.65 4.10
C ASN A 260 13.54 -45.23 4.29
N ILE A 261 14.84 -45.06 4.53
CA ILE A 261 15.44 -43.72 4.69
C ILE A 261 15.51 -42.98 3.36
N MET A 262 15.80 -43.68 2.25
CA MET A 262 15.69 -43.10 0.90
C MET A 262 14.26 -42.65 0.59
N GLU A 263 13.25 -43.45 0.94
CA GLU A 263 11.85 -43.06 0.74
C GLU A 263 11.48 -41.80 1.56
N ILE A 264 11.96 -41.71 2.81
CA ILE A 264 11.79 -40.50 3.63
C ILE A 264 12.48 -39.29 2.99
N GLN A 265 13.68 -39.48 2.44
CA GLN A 265 14.43 -38.44 1.72
C GLN A 265 13.63 -37.91 0.52
N ASP A 266 13.15 -38.81 -0.33
CA ASP A 266 12.36 -38.45 -1.51
C ASP A 266 11.09 -37.67 -1.12
N MET A 267 10.38 -38.14 -0.08
CA MET A 267 9.20 -37.44 0.43
C MET A 267 9.56 -36.06 1.02
N ALA A 268 10.69 -35.95 1.72
CA ALA A 268 11.16 -34.69 2.30
C ALA A 268 11.55 -33.68 1.22
N TYR A 269 12.24 -34.13 0.17
CA TYR A 269 12.61 -33.30 -0.98
C TYR A 269 11.37 -32.77 -1.71
N ILE A 270 10.40 -33.65 -2.01
CA ILE A 270 9.13 -33.26 -2.64
C ILE A 270 8.33 -32.31 -1.73
N GLY A 271 8.36 -32.55 -0.41
CA GLY A 271 7.66 -31.75 0.58
C GLY A 271 8.35 -30.44 0.98
N GLY A 272 9.51 -30.10 0.39
CA GLY A 272 10.27 -28.90 0.74
C GLY A 272 10.81 -28.91 2.18
N GLN A 273 11.02 -30.09 2.77
CA GLN A 273 11.53 -30.26 4.13
C GLN A 273 13.06 -30.38 4.12
N ASP A 274 13.75 -29.29 3.75
CA ASP A 274 15.20 -29.26 3.49
C ASP A 274 16.06 -29.87 4.62
N LYS A 275 15.65 -29.68 5.88
CA LYS A 275 16.39 -30.24 7.03
C LYS A 275 16.31 -31.76 7.10
N VAL A 276 15.14 -32.33 6.77
CA VAL A 276 14.93 -33.78 6.80
C VAL A 276 15.64 -34.41 5.61
N ASP A 277 15.50 -33.81 4.43
CA ASP A 277 16.19 -34.23 3.21
C ASP A 277 17.72 -34.21 3.38
N SER A 278 18.27 -33.10 3.86
CA SER A 278 19.71 -32.98 4.14
C SER A 278 20.19 -34.04 5.14
N LYS A 279 19.38 -34.34 6.17
CA LYS A 279 19.78 -35.34 7.17
C LYS A 279 19.72 -36.77 6.63
N CYS A 280 18.73 -37.09 5.80
CA CYS A 280 18.69 -38.38 5.11
C CYS A 280 19.85 -38.51 4.12
N SER A 281 20.17 -37.43 3.39
CA SER A 281 21.31 -37.38 2.45
C SER A 281 22.64 -37.70 3.14
N GLU A 282 22.83 -37.27 4.39
CA GLU A 282 24.02 -37.64 5.18
C GLU A 282 24.09 -39.14 5.52
N ILE A 283 22.96 -39.84 5.56
CA ILE A 283 22.85 -41.24 6.01
C ILE A 283 22.90 -42.21 4.84
N VAL A 284 22.09 -41.99 3.80
CA VAL A 284 21.97 -42.89 2.63
C VAL A 284 22.62 -42.35 1.37
N GLY A 285 23.22 -41.16 1.43
CA GLY A 285 23.80 -40.48 0.28
C GLY A 285 22.81 -39.54 -0.41
N ASP A 286 23.39 -38.66 -1.21
CA ASP A 286 22.71 -37.71 -2.08
C ASP A 286 22.49 -38.38 -3.46
N PRO A 287 21.22 -38.52 -3.92
CA PRO A 287 20.88 -39.11 -5.22
C PRO A 287 21.55 -38.40 -6.41
N ASP A 288 21.77 -37.08 -6.30
CA ASP A 288 22.36 -36.27 -7.37
C ASP A 288 23.90 -36.33 -7.38
N ASN A 289 24.49 -36.90 -6.32
CA ASN A 289 25.93 -37.07 -6.19
C ASN A 289 26.30 -38.55 -5.98
N PRO A 290 26.72 -39.26 -7.04
CA PRO A 290 27.12 -40.67 -6.96
C PRO A 290 28.33 -40.95 -6.05
N GLN A 291 29.08 -39.93 -5.63
CA GLN A 291 30.19 -40.05 -4.68
C GLN A 291 29.80 -39.71 -3.24
N SER A 292 28.52 -39.44 -2.98
CA SER A 292 28.02 -39.15 -1.65
C SER A 292 28.19 -40.35 -0.72
N LYS A 293 28.47 -40.04 0.54
CA LYS A 293 28.77 -41.05 1.55
C LYS A 293 27.46 -41.69 2.03
N ASN A 294 27.27 -42.98 1.77
CA ASN A 294 26.18 -43.75 2.35
C ASN A 294 26.70 -44.53 3.56
N ILE A 295 26.34 -44.08 4.75
CA ILE A 295 26.79 -44.63 6.02
C ILE A 295 26.30 -46.08 6.18
N ILE A 296 25.08 -46.39 5.76
CA ILE A 296 24.49 -47.73 5.92
C ILE A 296 25.24 -48.75 5.05
N ASN A 297 25.57 -48.37 3.82
CA ASN A 297 26.32 -49.22 2.89
C ASN A 297 27.78 -49.43 3.33
N GLU A 298 28.35 -48.59 4.21
CA GLU A 298 29.65 -48.86 4.85
C GLU A 298 29.59 -50.01 5.87
N PHE A 299 28.40 -50.35 6.38
CA PHE A 299 28.17 -51.43 7.35
C PHE A 299 27.67 -52.74 6.72
N ILE A 300 27.35 -52.74 5.42
CA ILE A 300 26.89 -53.89 4.63
C ILE A 300 28.09 -54.57 3.95
#